data_AF-A0A7V0Y4Z3-F1
#
_entry.id   AF-A0A7V0Y4Z3-F1
#
_cell.length_a   1.000
_cell.length_b   1.000
_cell.length_c   1.000
_cell.angle_alpha   90.00
_cell.angle_beta   90.00
_cell.angle_gamma   90.00
#
_symmetry.space_group_name_H-M   'P 1'
#
loop_
_entity.id
_entity.type
_entity.pdbx_description
1 polymer ?
#
loop_
_entity_poly.entity_id
_entity_poly.type
_entity_poly.pdbx_seq_one_letter_code
_entity_poly.pdbx_strand_id
1 'polypeptide(L)'
;MRDYSRVAPAFWSGSTGKKLRGHRDAQLLALYLITCPSANMLGLYYLPLPTLLHEIGISREGASKAFRSVFEAGFAYYDEATEYVWVPEMAKFQIGGSLKPDDKRVTGIERELELHRKSPFFNAFLDRYRAAFHLKTEPANTSPFEGPSKPFEGPSKPLRSQEQEQEQEQEQERESAPNGASSSPPVLTLGEHGYVRMTAQQYDRVKAKLNGQTDEYIGRLDSYIAQIGERKARTKYSDHSAVVVNWFRRDQEKQRAGKPSRPTKVVL
;
A
#
# COMPACT_ATOMS: atom_id res chain seq x y z
N MET A 1 13.22 17.15 7.77
CA MET A 1 11.89 17.80 7.76
C MET A 1 11.96 18.98 6.81
N ARG A 2 10.92 19.25 6.03
CA ARG A 2 10.88 20.37 5.08
C ARG A 2 10.31 21.61 5.79
N ASP A 3 11.04 22.72 5.79
CA ASP A 3 10.63 23.93 6.54
C ASP A 3 9.53 24.74 5.84
N TYR A 4 9.45 24.70 4.50
CA TYR A 4 8.42 25.44 3.75
C TYR A 4 7.98 24.81 2.42
N SER A 5 6.66 24.81 2.23
CA SER A 5 5.84 24.73 1.01
C SER A 5 5.93 25.88 0.00
N ARG A 6 6.05 25.69 -1.33
CA ARG A 6 5.62 26.74 -2.28
C ARG A 6 4.29 26.36 -2.92
N VAL A 7 3.26 27.18 -2.71
CA VAL A 7 2.00 27.09 -3.45
C VAL A 7 1.94 28.28 -4.41
N ALA A 8 2.02 28.00 -5.72
CA ALA A 8 1.99 29.06 -6.71
C ALA A 8 0.56 29.64 -6.85
N PRO A 9 0.38 30.97 -7.01
CA PRO A 9 -0.93 31.57 -7.33
C PRO A 9 -1.57 30.99 -8.60
N ALA A 10 -0.74 30.45 -9.50
CA ALA A 10 -1.17 29.68 -10.66
C ALA A 10 -2.07 28.48 -10.32
N PHE A 11 -2.13 28.05 -9.06
CA PHE A 11 -3.13 27.10 -8.57
C PHE A 11 -4.57 27.55 -8.89
N TRP A 12 -4.87 28.86 -8.90
CA TRP A 12 -6.23 29.36 -9.12
C TRP A 12 -6.55 29.67 -10.60
N SER A 13 -5.53 30.01 -11.37
CA SER A 13 -5.66 30.55 -12.74
C SER A 13 -5.06 29.65 -13.83
N GLY A 14 -4.25 28.66 -13.44
CA GLY A 14 -3.68 27.64 -14.32
C GLY A 14 -4.74 26.68 -14.86
N SER A 15 -4.36 25.89 -15.87
CA SER A 15 -5.28 24.97 -16.56
C SER A 15 -5.91 23.94 -15.62
N THR A 16 -5.11 23.26 -14.80
CA THR A 16 -5.58 22.27 -13.82
C THR A 16 -6.45 22.92 -12.75
N GLY A 17 -6.00 24.05 -12.19
CA GLY A 17 -6.75 24.85 -11.23
C GLY A 17 -8.13 25.31 -11.70
N LYS A 18 -8.21 25.78 -12.95
CA LYS A 18 -9.47 26.16 -13.60
C LYS A 18 -10.42 24.97 -13.75
N LYS A 19 -9.91 23.77 -14.09
CA LYS A 19 -10.74 22.55 -14.18
C LYS A 19 -11.30 22.12 -12.82
N LEU A 20 -10.61 22.40 -11.72
CA LEU A 20 -11.09 22.09 -10.37
C LEU A 20 -12.04 23.14 -9.80
N ARG A 21 -12.22 24.30 -10.46
CA ARG A 21 -13.06 25.38 -9.96
C ARG A 21 -14.52 24.93 -9.82
N GLY A 22 -15.12 25.21 -8.67
CA GLY A 22 -16.49 24.80 -8.36
C GLY A 22 -16.59 23.41 -7.70
N HIS A 23 -15.49 22.65 -7.67
CA HIS A 23 -15.40 21.36 -6.98
C HIS A 23 -14.63 21.54 -5.66
N ARG A 24 -15.32 22.01 -4.61
CA ARG A 24 -14.68 22.39 -3.33
C ARG A 24 -13.76 21.30 -2.75
N ASP A 25 -14.25 20.07 -2.63
CA ASP A 25 -13.46 18.95 -2.10
C ASP A 25 -12.27 18.61 -2.99
N ALA A 26 -12.39 18.77 -4.31
CA ALA A 26 -11.28 18.55 -5.24
C ALA A 26 -10.20 19.62 -5.12
N GLN A 27 -10.59 20.89 -4.91
CA GLN A 27 -9.65 21.98 -4.65
C GLN A 27 -8.95 21.82 -3.30
N LEU A 28 -9.69 21.42 -2.26
CA LEU A 28 -9.14 21.12 -0.94
C LEU A 28 -8.15 19.95 -1.01
N LEU A 29 -8.54 18.86 -1.66
CA LEU A 29 -7.68 17.71 -1.90
C LEU A 29 -6.42 18.11 -2.66
N ALA A 30 -6.54 18.85 -3.77
CA ALA A 30 -5.39 19.29 -4.57
C ALA A 30 -4.40 20.15 -3.76
N LEU A 31 -4.90 21.07 -2.91
CA LEU A 31 -4.06 21.84 -2.00
C LEU A 31 -3.40 20.94 -0.96
N TYR A 32 -4.15 20.03 -0.35
CA TYR A 32 -3.63 19.11 0.65
C TYR A 32 -2.51 18.23 0.08
N LEU A 33 -2.66 17.69 -1.14
CA LEU A 33 -1.63 16.88 -1.80
C LEU A 33 -0.33 17.65 -2.10
N ILE A 34 -0.32 18.99 -1.99
CA ILE A 34 0.91 19.78 -2.13
C ILE A 34 1.45 20.37 -0.82
N THR A 35 0.69 20.26 0.27
CA THR A 35 1.02 20.85 1.58
C THR A 35 1.00 19.87 2.74
N CYS A 36 0.54 18.63 2.58
CA CYS A 36 0.41 17.68 3.68
C CYS A 36 1.78 17.31 4.29
N PRO A 37 1.82 16.84 5.55
CA PRO A 37 3.08 16.51 6.23
C PRO A 37 3.95 15.50 5.49
N SER A 38 3.33 14.56 4.76
CA SER A 38 4.03 13.55 3.97
C SER A 38 4.55 14.07 2.62
N ALA A 39 4.08 15.23 2.15
CA ALA A 39 4.45 15.74 0.84
C ALA A 39 5.93 16.17 0.78
N ASN A 40 6.65 15.66 -0.21
CA ASN A 40 8.03 16.04 -0.50
C ASN A 40 8.14 16.92 -1.75
N MET A 41 9.37 17.35 -2.07
CA MET A 41 9.62 18.21 -3.23
C MET A 41 9.40 17.51 -4.58
N LEU A 42 9.43 16.16 -4.61
CA LEU A 42 9.20 15.39 -5.84
C LEU A 42 7.71 15.26 -6.17
N GLY A 43 6.86 15.37 -5.14
CA GLY A 43 5.44 15.08 -5.24
C GLY A 43 5.16 13.59 -5.39
N LEU A 44 6.10 12.73 -5.03
CA LEU A 44 5.98 11.28 -5.04
C LEU A 44 6.19 10.76 -3.62
N TYR A 45 5.14 10.26 -2.98
CA TYR A 45 5.19 9.88 -1.56
C TYR A 45 4.01 8.98 -1.17
N TYR A 46 4.15 8.29 -0.04
CA TYR A 46 3.10 7.47 0.56
C TYR A 46 2.11 8.33 1.36
N LEU A 47 0.81 8.11 1.17
CA LEU A 47 -0.26 8.82 1.86
C LEU A 47 -1.44 7.88 2.10
N PRO A 48 -1.60 7.33 3.31
CA PRO A 48 -2.75 6.49 3.65
C PRO A 48 -4.06 7.24 3.43
N LEU A 49 -5.04 6.57 2.82
CA LEU A 49 -6.36 7.15 2.65
C LEU A 49 -7.00 7.57 3.99
N PRO A 50 -6.93 6.77 5.09
CA PRO A 50 -7.49 7.18 6.38
C PRO A 50 -6.92 8.49 6.92
N THR A 51 -5.60 8.70 6.77
CA THR A 51 -4.93 9.95 7.18
C THR A 51 -5.48 11.14 6.42
N LEU A 52 -5.58 11.02 5.09
CA LEU A 52 -6.16 12.06 4.24
C LEU A 52 -7.60 12.39 4.64
N LEU A 53 -8.45 11.38 4.79
CA LEU A 53 -9.87 11.57 5.15
C LEU A 53 -10.01 12.29 6.49
N HIS A 54 -9.21 11.89 7.48
CA HIS A 54 -9.19 12.50 8.81
C HIS A 54 -8.72 13.96 8.74
N GLU A 55 -7.61 14.25 8.06
CA GLU A 55 -6.99 15.58 8.07
C GLU A 55 -7.81 16.63 7.31
N ILE A 56 -8.42 16.28 6.18
CA ILE A 56 -9.20 17.24 5.39
C ILE A 56 -10.70 17.19 5.69
N GLY A 57 -11.13 16.26 6.55
CA GLY A 57 -12.50 16.18 7.06
C GLY A 57 -13.56 15.84 6.00
N ILE A 58 -13.21 15.01 5.00
CA ILE A 58 -14.15 14.57 3.96
C ILE A 58 -14.50 13.09 4.09
N SER A 59 -15.69 12.70 3.64
CA SER A 59 -16.08 11.29 3.59
C SER A 59 -15.32 10.53 2.51
N ARG A 60 -15.32 9.19 2.58
CA ARG A 60 -14.72 8.34 1.53
C ARG A 60 -15.36 8.61 0.16
N GLU A 61 -16.67 8.86 0.11
CA GLU A 61 -17.40 9.23 -1.11
C GLU A 61 -17.03 10.64 -1.59
N GLY A 62 -16.79 11.58 -0.68
CA GLY A 62 -16.25 12.90 -1.01
C GLY A 62 -14.86 12.80 -1.64
N ALA A 63 -13.97 12.03 -1.00
CA ALA A 63 -12.62 11.76 -1.51
C ALA A 63 -12.65 11.07 -2.87
N SER A 64 -13.54 10.10 -3.08
CA SER A 64 -13.77 9.44 -4.37
C SER A 64 -14.00 10.44 -5.50
N LYS A 65 -14.97 11.34 -5.31
CA LYS A 65 -15.35 12.36 -6.30
C LYS A 65 -14.25 13.40 -6.49
N ALA A 66 -13.58 13.77 -5.40
CA ALA A 66 -12.46 14.70 -5.41
C ALA A 66 -11.28 14.13 -6.20
N PHE A 67 -10.86 12.89 -5.92
CA PHE A 67 -9.79 12.20 -6.66
C PHE A 67 -10.11 12.05 -8.14
N ARG A 68 -11.36 11.73 -8.50
CA ARG A 68 -11.80 11.69 -9.90
C ARG A 68 -11.58 13.05 -10.59
N SER A 69 -12.02 14.13 -9.96
CA SER A 69 -11.86 15.48 -10.50
C SER A 69 -10.39 15.89 -10.63
N VAL A 70 -9.57 15.57 -9.61
CA VAL A 70 -8.12 15.81 -9.58
C VAL A 70 -7.40 15.02 -10.68
N PHE A 71 -7.80 13.77 -10.89
CA PHE A 71 -7.30 12.88 -11.95
C PHE A 71 -7.64 13.41 -13.34
N GLU A 72 -8.92 13.69 -13.61
CA GLU A 72 -9.40 14.22 -14.90
C GLU A 72 -8.78 15.60 -15.23
N ALA A 73 -8.49 16.39 -14.18
CA ALA A 73 -7.76 17.63 -14.34
C ALA A 73 -6.31 17.41 -14.78
N GLY A 74 -5.73 16.24 -14.49
CA GLY A 74 -4.30 15.94 -14.63
C GLY A 74 -3.46 16.57 -13.53
N PHE A 75 -4.06 16.85 -12.36
CA PHE A 75 -3.37 17.53 -11.25
C PHE A 75 -2.54 16.58 -10.41
N ALA A 76 -3.09 15.42 -10.05
CA ALA A 76 -2.41 14.39 -9.28
C ALA A 76 -3.01 13.01 -9.54
N TYR A 77 -2.24 11.98 -9.19
CA TYR A 77 -2.60 10.57 -9.28
C TYR A 77 -2.45 9.93 -7.91
N TYR A 78 -3.32 8.96 -7.61
CA TYR A 78 -3.29 8.19 -6.37
C TYR A 78 -3.52 6.72 -6.71
N ASP A 79 -2.68 5.84 -6.19
CA ASP A 79 -2.84 4.40 -6.32
C ASP A 79 -3.37 3.86 -4.99
N GLU A 80 -4.61 3.37 -4.95
CA GLU A 80 -5.23 2.90 -3.69
C GLU A 80 -4.57 1.62 -3.17
N ALA A 81 -3.98 0.79 -4.05
CA ALA A 81 -3.38 -0.48 -3.64
C ALA A 81 -2.05 -0.30 -2.88
N THR A 82 -1.24 0.68 -3.29
CA THR A 82 0.05 0.99 -2.66
C THR A 82 0.01 2.27 -1.82
N GLU A 83 -1.10 3.01 -1.88
CA GLU A 83 -1.35 4.30 -1.24
C GLU A 83 -0.29 5.35 -1.59
N TYR A 84 0.30 5.26 -2.80
CA TYR A 84 1.20 6.28 -3.31
C TYR A 84 0.44 7.40 -4.00
N VAL A 85 0.92 8.62 -3.79
CA VAL A 85 0.51 9.82 -4.53
C VAL A 85 1.62 10.19 -5.51
N TRP A 86 1.22 10.66 -6.69
CA TRP A 86 2.09 11.41 -7.58
C TRP A 86 1.46 12.71 -8.05
N VAL A 87 2.11 13.85 -7.77
CA VAL A 87 1.76 15.19 -8.25
C VAL A 87 2.75 15.60 -9.34
N PRO A 88 2.42 15.47 -10.65
CA PRO A 88 3.40 15.57 -11.73
C PRO A 88 4.15 16.89 -11.79
N GLU A 89 3.50 18.02 -11.50
CA GLU A 89 4.13 19.35 -11.57
C GLU A 89 4.87 19.75 -10.29
N MET A 90 4.83 18.94 -9.22
CA MET A 90 5.39 19.32 -7.93
C MET A 90 6.88 19.65 -8.04
N ALA A 91 7.70 18.76 -8.60
CA ALA A 91 9.14 18.98 -8.68
C ALA A 91 9.51 20.25 -9.47
N LYS A 92 8.78 20.54 -10.56
CA LYS A 92 8.94 21.79 -11.30
C LYS A 92 8.67 23.03 -10.45
N PHE A 93 7.61 23.04 -9.65
CA PHE A 93 7.26 24.20 -8.83
C PHE A 93 8.13 24.34 -7.58
N GLN A 94 8.58 23.22 -7.00
CA GLN A 94 9.41 23.23 -5.79
C GLN A 94 10.90 23.42 -6.08
N ILE A 95 11.42 22.83 -7.15
CA ILE A 95 12.85 22.77 -7.47
C ILE A 95 13.22 23.69 -8.62
N GLY A 96 12.41 23.68 -9.69
CA GLY A 96 12.62 24.45 -10.92
C GLY A 96 12.32 23.62 -12.17
N GLY A 97 12.23 24.28 -13.34
CA GLY A 97 11.94 23.61 -14.62
C GLY A 97 13.05 22.72 -15.16
N SER A 98 14.31 23.01 -14.80
CA SER A 98 15.49 22.21 -15.11
C SER A 98 16.61 22.53 -14.12
N LEU A 99 17.60 21.65 -14.05
CA LEU A 99 18.84 21.85 -13.29
C LEU A 99 20.04 21.86 -14.22
N LYS A 100 21.19 22.32 -13.73
CA LYS A 100 22.46 22.10 -14.42
C LYS A 100 22.98 20.69 -14.07
N PRO A 101 23.78 20.04 -14.94
CA PRO A 101 24.32 18.70 -14.66
C PRO A 101 25.07 18.59 -13.34
N ASP A 102 25.80 19.65 -12.94
CA ASP A 102 26.63 19.68 -11.73
C ASP A 102 25.91 20.30 -10.51
N ASP A 103 24.59 20.51 -10.59
CA ASP A 103 23.82 21.06 -9.47
C ASP A 103 23.71 20.03 -8.34
N LYS A 104 24.13 20.38 -7.13
CA LYS A 104 24.12 19.49 -5.96
C LYS A 104 22.73 18.95 -5.62
N ARG A 105 21.66 19.62 -6.06
CA ARG A 105 20.28 19.16 -5.87
C ARG A 105 19.97 17.90 -6.66
N VAL A 106 20.67 17.63 -7.76
CA VAL A 106 20.49 16.40 -8.56
C VAL A 106 20.70 15.17 -7.68
N THR A 107 21.82 15.12 -6.94
CA THR A 107 22.09 14.01 -6.01
C THR A 107 21.05 13.89 -4.90
N GLY A 108 20.53 15.01 -4.41
CA GLY A 108 19.44 15.01 -3.43
C GLY A 108 18.14 14.42 -3.98
N ILE A 109 17.79 14.78 -5.22
CA ILE A 109 16.63 14.24 -5.94
C ILE A 109 16.77 12.75 -6.16
N GLU A 110 17.94 12.27 -6.62
CA GLU A 110 18.18 10.84 -6.84
C GLU A 110 18.04 10.03 -5.53
N ARG A 111 18.61 10.54 -4.43
CA ARG A 111 18.49 9.89 -3.11
C ARG A 111 17.05 9.83 -2.63
N GLU A 112 16.31 10.94 -2.74
CA GLU A 112 14.90 10.97 -2.36
C GLU A 112 14.06 10.06 -3.25
N LEU A 113 14.28 10.09 -4.57
CA LEU A 113 13.56 9.28 -5.55
C LEU A 113 13.75 7.78 -5.28
N GLU A 114 14.96 7.36 -4.89
CA GLU A 114 15.29 5.97 -4.60
C GLU A 114 14.44 5.38 -3.46
N LEU A 115 14.02 6.20 -2.48
CA LEU A 115 13.11 5.77 -1.42
C LEU A 115 11.76 5.29 -1.96
N HIS A 116 11.38 5.75 -3.16
CA HIS A 116 10.11 5.47 -3.81
C HIS A 116 10.25 4.45 -4.95
N ARG A 117 11.36 3.68 -5.02
CA ARG A 117 11.62 2.72 -6.12
C ARG A 117 10.50 1.71 -6.37
N LYS A 118 9.78 1.32 -5.31
CA LYS A 118 8.65 0.37 -5.39
C LYS A 118 7.32 1.03 -5.79
N SER A 119 7.28 2.35 -5.88
CA SER A 119 6.07 3.08 -6.26
C SER A 119 5.66 2.77 -7.70
N PRO A 120 4.36 2.64 -8.00
CA PRO A 120 3.90 2.52 -9.38
C PRO A 120 4.22 3.76 -10.22
N PHE A 121 4.43 4.92 -9.60
CA PHE A 121 4.71 6.18 -10.30
C PHE A 121 6.20 6.48 -10.47
N PHE A 122 7.11 5.60 -10.01
CA PHE A 122 8.56 5.83 -10.08
C PHE A 122 9.05 6.08 -11.50
N ASN A 123 8.68 5.21 -12.44
CA ASN A 123 9.07 5.34 -13.84
C ASN A 123 8.41 6.58 -14.48
N ALA A 124 7.15 6.90 -14.12
CA ALA A 124 6.47 8.08 -14.62
C ALA A 124 7.15 9.40 -14.17
N PHE A 125 7.73 9.42 -12.96
CA PHE A 125 8.57 10.53 -12.52
C PHE A 125 9.85 10.63 -13.36
N LEU A 126 10.55 9.51 -13.59
CA LEU A 126 11.75 9.48 -14.43
C LEU A 126 11.47 9.95 -15.85
N ASP A 127 10.42 9.44 -16.49
CA ASP A 127 10.03 9.85 -17.85
C ASP A 127 9.81 11.36 -17.95
N ARG A 128 9.23 11.96 -16.89
CA ARG A 128 8.97 13.40 -16.84
C ARG A 128 10.22 14.25 -16.58
N TYR A 129 11.12 13.80 -15.71
CA TYR A 129 12.15 14.66 -15.13
C TYR A 129 13.60 14.23 -15.38
N ARG A 130 13.85 13.01 -15.88
CA ARG A 130 15.21 12.48 -16.08
C ARG A 130 16.09 13.41 -16.90
N ALA A 131 15.58 13.88 -18.04
CA ALA A 131 16.31 14.82 -18.90
C ALA A 131 16.50 16.20 -18.23
N ALA A 132 15.43 16.76 -17.67
CA ALA A 132 15.44 18.11 -17.10
C ALA A 132 16.32 18.25 -15.85
N PHE A 133 16.46 17.17 -15.06
CA PHE A 133 17.26 17.14 -13.82
C PHE A 133 18.53 16.31 -13.96
N HIS A 134 18.89 15.87 -15.17
CA HIS A 134 20.11 15.10 -15.43
C HIS A 134 20.24 13.84 -14.54
N LEU A 135 19.12 13.15 -14.29
CA LEU A 135 19.09 11.98 -13.41
C LEU A 135 19.75 10.78 -14.10
N LYS A 136 20.61 10.09 -13.34
CA LYS A 136 21.28 8.85 -13.74
C LYS A 136 20.55 7.60 -13.25
N THR A 137 19.53 7.78 -12.42
CA THR A 137 18.66 6.70 -11.95
C THR A 137 18.05 5.95 -13.13
N GLU A 138 18.21 4.63 -13.11
CA GLU A 138 17.61 3.73 -14.10
C GLU A 138 16.16 3.38 -13.74
N PRO A 139 15.31 3.11 -14.75
CA PRO A 139 13.94 2.65 -14.54
C PRO A 139 13.87 1.43 -13.61
N ALA A 140 12.81 1.35 -12.81
CA ALA A 140 12.53 0.19 -11.99
C ALA A 140 11.78 -0.88 -12.80
N ASN A 141 12.04 -2.16 -12.50
CA ASN A 141 11.23 -3.29 -12.97
C ASN A 141 9.90 -3.35 -12.20
N THR A 142 9.12 -2.30 -12.27
CA THR A 142 7.76 -2.21 -11.74
C THR A 142 6.77 -2.44 -12.87
N SER A 143 5.56 -2.94 -12.54
CA SER A 143 4.49 -3.03 -13.53
C SER A 143 4.28 -1.66 -14.17
N PRO A 144 4.11 -1.56 -15.50
CA PRO A 144 3.82 -0.29 -16.15
C PRO A 144 2.64 0.39 -15.47
N PHE A 145 2.79 1.69 -15.20
CA PHE A 145 1.65 2.52 -14.83
C PHE A 145 0.80 2.74 -16.08
N GLU A 146 -0.15 1.85 -16.30
CA GLU A 146 -1.33 2.17 -17.10
C GLU A 146 -2.18 3.09 -16.23
N GLY A 147 -2.24 4.39 -16.54
CA GLY A 147 -3.05 5.33 -15.77
C GLY A 147 -4.43 4.75 -15.51
N PRO A 148 -5.01 4.91 -14.29
CA PRO A 148 -6.21 4.18 -13.92
C PRO A 148 -7.33 4.50 -14.90
N SER A 149 -7.73 3.49 -15.68
CA SER A 149 -8.88 3.55 -16.58
C SER A 149 -10.21 3.49 -15.80
N LYS A 150 -10.18 3.51 -14.46
CA LYS A 150 -11.37 3.55 -13.60
C LYS A 150 -11.18 4.51 -12.43
N PRO A 151 -11.96 5.60 -12.35
CA PRO A 151 -11.88 6.52 -11.25
C PRO A 151 -12.61 5.96 -10.02
N PHE A 152 -11.88 5.76 -8.92
CA PHE A 152 -12.34 5.53 -7.54
C PHE A 152 -13.85 5.23 -7.45
N GLU A 153 -14.25 3.97 -7.60
CA GLU A 153 -15.64 3.56 -7.39
C GLU A 153 -15.85 3.41 -5.88
N GLY A 154 -16.58 4.36 -5.28
CA GLY A 154 -16.99 4.26 -3.88
C GLY A 154 -17.77 2.95 -3.66
N PRO A 155 -17.42 2.12 -2.67
CA PRO A 155 -18.19 0.92 -2.36
C PRO A 155 -19.56 1.34 -1.80
N SER A 156 -20.60 1.25 -2.61
CA SER A 156 -21.98 1.35 -2.14
C SER A 156 -22.36 0.02 -1.48
N LYS A 157 -21.85 -0.23 -0.26
CA LYS A 157 -22.34 -1.25 0.68
C LYS A 157 -21.68 -1.03 2.06
N PRO A 158 -22.44 -1.04 3.16
CA PRO A 158 -21.92 -0.70 4.47
C PRO A 158 -21.02 -1.85 4.95
N LEU A 159 -19.70 -1.64 4.91
CA LEU A 159 -18.73 -2.55 5.50
C LEU A 159 -18.38 -2.05 6.89
N ARG A 160 -19.01 -2.74 7.84
CA ARG A 160 -18.82 -2.76 9.29
C ARG A 160 -17.35 -2.66 9.67
N SER A 161 -17.07 -1.75 10.60
CA SER A 161 -15.79 -1.41 11.22
C SER A 161 -14.85 -2.60 11.40
N GLN A 162 -13.59 -2.42 11.02
CA GLN A 162 -12.48 -3.18 11.59
C GLN A 162 -11.30 -2.24 11.82
N GLU A 163 -11.05 -1.99 13.11
CA GLU A 163 -9.89 -1.33 13.66
C GLU A 163 -8.62 -2.11 13.29
N GLN A 164 -7.56 -1.39 12.90
CA GLN A 164 -6.22 -1.94 12.70
C GLN A 164 -5.48 -1.93 14.04
N GLU A 165 -4.97 -3.07 14.48
CA GLU A 165 -3.90 -3.15 15.48
C GLU A 165 -2.54 -3.24 14.78
N GLN A 166 -1.58 -2.51 15.34
CA GLN A 166 -0.17 -2.42 14.94
C GLN A 166 0.56 -3.75 15.21
N GLU A 167 1.35 -4.23 14.26
CA GLU A 167 2.36 -5.26 14.52
C GLU A 167 3.74 -4.61 14.69
N GLN A 168 4.30 -4.73 15.89
CA GLN A 168 5.73 -4.53 16.17
C GLN A 168 6.48 -5.78 15.74
N GLU A 169 7.46 -5.63 14.84
CA GLU A 169 8.43 -6.67 14.54
C GLU A 169 9.50 -6.71 15.66
N GLN A 170 9.60 -7.83 16.37
CA GLN A 170 10.79 -8.19 17.13
C GLN A 170 11.61 -9.17 16.30
N GLU A 171 12.80 -8.73 15.87
CA GLU A 171 13.88 -9.61 15.43
C GLU A 171 14.35 -10.47 16.61
N GLN A 172 14.42 -11.79 16.42
CA GLN A 172 15.25 -12.65 17.25
C GLN A 172 16.14 -13.53 16.37
N GLU A 173 17.45 -13.33 16.57
CA GLU A 173 18.58 -14.14 16.13
C GLU A 173 18.35 -15.63 16.33
N ARG A 174 18.83 -16.46 15.38
CA ARG A 174 19.56 -17.71 15.69
C ARG A 174 20.60 -18.07 14.61
N GLU A 175 21.86 -17.88 14.99
CA GLU A 175 23.01 -18.80 14.90
C GLU A 175 23.18 -19.75 13.69
N SER A 176 24.27 -19.49 12.95
CA SER A 176 25.11 -20.40 12.13
C SER A 176 25.71 -21.56 12.98
N ALA A 177 26.03 -22.79 12.54
CA ALA A 177 26.34 -23.49 11.28
C ALA A 177 26.20 -25.05 11.55
N PRO A 178 26.73 -26.04 10.76
CA PRO A 178 27.26 -26.07 9.38
C PRO A 178 26.70 -27.20 8.47
N ASN A 179 27.06 -27.11 7.17
CA ASN A 179 27.01 -28.08 6.06
C ASN A 179 26.50 -29.52 6.26
N GLY A 180 25.58 -29.95 5.38
CA GLY A 180 25.41 -31.38 5.01
C GLY A 180 24.13 -31.71 4.22
N ALA A 181 24.32 -32.17 2.98
CA ALA A 181 23.40 -32.93 2.13
C ALA A 181 22.09 -32.25 1.62
N SER A 182 22.12 -31.90 0.33
CA SER A 182 20.99 -31.72 -0.57
C SER A 182 20.04 -32.93 -0.53
N SER A 183 18.93 -32.79 0.20
CA SER A 183 17.67 -33.43 -0.15
C SER A 183 16.54 -32.47 0.22
N SER A 184 15.91 -31.85 -0.79
CA SER A 184 14.74 -31.01 -0.54
C SER A 184 13.64 -31.91 0.07
N PRO A 185 13.09 -31.56 1.24
CA PRO A 185 12.06 -32.38 1.86
C PRO A 185 10.83 -32.46 0.96
N PRO A 186 10.14 -33.62 0.90
CA PRO A 186 8.98 -33.80 0.04
C PRO A 186 7.88 -32.80 0.42
N VAL A 187 7.42 -32.05 -0.58
CA VAL A 187 6.34 -31.07 -0.46
C VAL A 187 5.02 -31.80 -0.69
N LEU A 188 4.20 -31.88 0.34
CA LEU A 188 2.84 -32.38 0.28
C LEU A 188 1.95 -31.36 -0.43
N THR A 189 1.04 -31.87 -1.25
CA THR A 189 -0.03 -31.09 -1.89
C THR A 189 -1.34 -31.47 -1.19
N LEU A 190 -2.00 -30.47 -0.62
CA LEU A 190 -3.12 -30.63 0.31
C LEU A 190 -4.34 -29.82 -0.18
N GLY A 191 -5.53 -30.24 0.25
CA GLY A 191 -6.80 -29.67 -0.21
C GLY A 191 -7.41 -30.43 -1.39
N GLU A 192 -8.65 -30.08 -1.75
CA GLU A 192 -9.42 -30.74 -2.82
C GLU A 192 -8.90 -30.36 -4.22
N HIS A 193 -8.46 -29.12 -4.38
CA HIS A 193 -7.88 -28.57 -5.61
C HIS A 193 -6.35 -28.70 -5.67
N GLY A 194 -5.70 -29.05 -4.55
CA GLY A 194 -4.26 -29.30 -4.51
C GLY A 194 -3.38 -28.06 -4.68
N TYR A 195 -3.84 -26.91 -4.21
CA TYR A 195 -3.06 -25.67 -4.27
C TYR A 195 -2.24 -25.41 -3.01
N VAL A 196 -2.58 -26.06 -1.89
CA VAL A 196 -1.84 -25.90 -0.64
C VAL A 196 -0.62 -26.80 -0.61
N ARG A 197 0.54 -26.20 -0.81
CA ARG A 197 1.86 -26.85 -0.75
C ARG A 197 2.56 -26.60 0.58
N MET A 198 2.93 -27.68 1.29
CA MET A 198 3.62 -27.63 2.58
C MET A 198 4.54 -28.84 2.77
N THR A 199 5.64 -28.72 3.50
CA THR A 199 6.44 -29.90 3.89
C THR A 199 5.73 -30.72 4.97
N ALA A 200 6.07 -32.00 5.13
CA ALA A 200 5.56 -32.83 6.22
C ALA A 200 5.76 -32.18 7.61
N GLN A 201 6.94 -31.59 7.85
CA GLN A 201 7.24 -30.89 9.10
C GLN A 201 6.38 -29.63 9.30
N GLN A 202 6.08 -28.88 8.23
CA GLN A 202 5.17 -27.74 8.31
C GLN A 202 3.74 -28.20 8.61
N TYR A 203 3.29 -29.28 7.97
CA TYR A 203 1.97 -29.87 8.20
C TYR A 203 1.79 -30.31 9.65
N ASP A 204 2.77 -31.01 10.23
CA ASP A 204 2.71 -31.45 11.63
C ASP A 204 2.65 -30.27 12.60
N ARG A 205 3.40 -29.19 12.33
CA ARG A 205 3.35 -27.95 13.12
C ARG A 205 1.98 -27.27 13.06
N VAL A 206 1.36 -27.24 11.88
CA VAL A 206 0.01 -26.68 11.72
C VAL A 206 -1.01 -27.57 12.42
N LYS A 207 -0.91 -28.89 12.25
CA LYS A 207 -1.80 -29.86 12.90
C LYS A 207 -1.76 -29.77 14.42
N ALA A 208 -0.58 -29.59 15.01
CA ALA A 208 -0.42 -29.40 16.45
C ALA A 208 -1.07 -28.10 16.96
N LYS A 209 -1.14 -27.05 16.13
CA LYS A 209 -1.70 -25.75 16.52
C LYS A 209 -3.21 -25.66 16.31
N LEU A 210 -3.76 -26.36 15.32
CA LEU A 210 -5.16 -26.22 14.91
C LEU A 210 -6.11 -27.16 15.67
N ASN A 211 -5.64 -27.93 16.65
CA ASN A 211 -6.45 -28.77 17.56
C ASN A 211 -7.57 -29.58 16.85
N GLY A 212 -7.28 -30.16 15.70
CA GLY A 212 -8.23 -30.98 14.93
C GLY A 212 -8.99 -30.25 13.81
N GLN A 213 -8.82 -28.94 13.65
CA GLN A 213 -9.42 -28.16 12.55
C GLN A 213 -8.52 -28.01 11.32
N THR A 214 -7.45 -28.79 11.23
CA THR A 214 -6.42 -28.67 10.19
C THR A 214 -7.00 -28.74 8.77
N ASP A 215 -7.82 -29.75 8.50
CA ASP A 215 -8.38 -30.01 7.16
C ASP A 215 -9.36 -28.91 6.73
N GLU A 216 -10.12 -28.35 7.68
CA GLU A 216 -11.05 -27.25 7.43
C GLU A 216 -10.31 -26.00 6.92
N TYR A 217 -9.24 -25.59 7.61
CA TYR A 217 -8.52 -24.37 7.24
C TYR A 217 -7.63 -24.56 6.00
N ILE A 218 -7.09 -25.76 5.80
CA ILE A 218 -6.40 -26.10 4.55
C ILE A 218 -7.40 -26.05 3.39
N GLY A 219 -8.58 -26.63 3.52
CA GLY A 219 -9.63 -26.58 2.50
C GLY A 219 -10.10 -25.16 2.18
N ARG A 220 -10.22 -24.29 3.19
CA ARG A 220 -10.53 -22.87 2.99
C ARG A 220 -9.45 -22.15 2.18
N LEU A 221 -8.17 -22.36 2.53
CA LEU A 221 -7.06 -21.73 1.80
C LEU A 221 -6.98 -22.27 0.36
N ASP A 222 -7.18 -23.57 0.18
CA ASP A 222 -7.17 -24.24 -1.11
C ASP A 222 -8.27 -23.71 -2.05
N SER A 223 -9.51 -23.64 -1.57
CA SER A 223 -10.65 -23.08 -2.30
C SER A 223 -10.44 -21.60 -2.64
N TYR A 224 -9.84 -20.85 -1.71
CA TYR A 224 -9.55 -19.44 -1.91
C TYR A 224 -8.46 -19.22 -2.96
N ILE A 225 -7.41 -20.06 -2.98
CA ILE A 225 -6.38 -20.03 -4.03
C ILE A 225 -6.99 -20.37 -5.39
N ALA A 226 -7.88 -21.37 -5.45
CA ALA A 226 -8.61 -21.72 -6.66
C ALA A 226 -9.41 -20.52 -7.22
N GLN A 227 -10.02 -19.72 -6.35
CA GLN A 227 -10.82 -18.55 -6.73
C GLN A 227 -9.97 -17.37 -7.24
N ILE A 228 -8.83 -17.07 -6.61
CA ILE A 228 -7.99 -15.91 -6.95
C ILE A 228 -6.98 -16.21 -8.06
N GLY A 229 -6.72 -17.49 -8.33
CA GLY A 229 -5.76 -17.99 -9.30
C GLY A 229 -4.33 -18.11 -8.76
N GLU A 230 -3.64 -19.19 -9.15
CA GLU A 230 -2.31 -19.57 -8.64
C GLU A 230 -1.24 -18.47 -8.76
N ARG A 231 -1.28 -17.66 -9.83
CA ARG A 231 -0.29 -16.61 -10.08
C ARG A 231 -0.35 -15.49 -9.04
N LYS A 232 -1.56 -15.14 -8.59
CA LYS A 232 -1.79 -14.16 -7.51
C LYS A 232 -1.56 -14.80 -6.14
N ALA A 233 -1.88 -16.08 -5.99
CA ALA A 233 -1.61 -16.80 -4.74
C ALA A 233 -0.11 -16.93 -4.45
N ARG A 234 0.71 -17.24 -5.45
CA ARG A 234 2.17 -17.42 -5.28
C ARG A 234 2.88 -16.17 -4.77
N THR A 235 2.37 -14.99 -5.12
CA THR A 235 2.95 -13.70 -4.71
C THR A 235 2.45 -13.23 -3.36
N LYS A 236 1.22 -13.58 -2.97
CA LYS A 236 0.57 -13.09 -1.74
C LYS A 236 0.57 -14.09 -0.58
N TYR A 237 0.63 -15.39 -0.87
CA TYR A 237 0.52 -16.49 0.10
C TYR A 237 1.65 -17.50 -0.11
N SER A 238 2.90 -17.04 -0.17
CA SER A 238 4.06 -17.89 -0.45
C SER A 238 4.34 -18.94 0.64
N ASP A 239 3.93 -18.68 1.89
CA ASP A 239 3.99 -19.64 3.00
C ASP A 239 2.58 -20.03 3.44
N HIS A 240 2.05 -21.10 2.86
CA HIS A 240 0.72 -21.60 3.20
C HIS A 240 0.59 -22.04 4.66
N SER A 241 1.68 -22.50 5.28
CA SER A 241 1.68 -22.96 6.67
C SER A 241 1.41 -21.81 7.64
N ALA A 242 2.04 -20.66 7.41
CA ALA A 242 1.85 -19.45 8.19
C ALA A 242 0.44 -18.89 7.99
N VAL A 243 -0.06 -18.89 6.75
CA VAL A 243 -1.40 -18.37 6.41
C VAL A 243 -2.49 -19.14 7.14
N VAL A 244 -2.43 -20.48 7.11
CA VAL A 244 -3.41 -21.35 7.79
C VAL A 244 -3.42 -21.10 9.30
N VAL A 245 -2.23 -21.00 9.93
CA VAL A 245 -2.11 -20.74 11.37
C VAL A 245 -2.65 -19.35 11.73
N ASN A 246 -2.36 -18.34 10.90
CA ASN A 246 -2.82 -16.97 11.14
C ASN A 246 -4.34 -16.86 11.03
N TRP A 247 -4.95 -17.55 10.05
CA TRP A 247 -6.41 -17.61 9.92
C TRP A 247 -7.04 -18.26 11.15
N PHE A 248 -6.50 -19.39 11.62
CA PHE A 248 -6.98 -20.05 12.82
C PHE A 248 -6.87 -19.18 14.08
N ARG A 249 -5.72 -18.53 14.29
CA ARG A 249 -5.50 -17.64 15.44
C ARG A 249 -6.53 -16.50 15.45
N ARG A 250 -6.74 -15.86 14.30
CA ARG A 250 -7.68 -14.74 14.16
C ARG A 250 -9.12 -15.15 14.42
N ASP A 251 -9.52 -16.34 13.98
CA ASP A 251 -10.88 -16.86 14.24
C ASP A 251 -11.06 -17.22 15.73
N GLN A 252 -10.04 -17.75 16.40
CA GLN A 252 -10.06 -18.00 17.86
C GLN A 252 -10.17 -16.69 18.66
N GLU A 253 -9.44 -15.65 18.27
CA GLU A 253 -9.49 -14.32 18.91
C GLU A 253 -10.88 -13.69 18.77
N LYS A 254 -11.49 -13.76 17.58
CA LYS A 254 -12.86 -13.29 17.35
C LYS A 254 -13.88 -14.04 18.19
N GLN A 255 -13.73 -15.36 18.34
CA GLN A 255 -14.62 -16.16 19.19
C GLN A 255 -14.49 -15.81 20.68
N ARG A 256 -13.28 -15.46 21.14
CA ARG A 256 -13.04 -14.99 22.51
C ARG A 256 -13.59 -13.58 22.75
N ALA A 257 -13.38 -12.65 21.81
CA ALA A 257 -13.89 -11.28 21.88
C ALA A 257 -15.43 -11.20 21.84
N GLY A 258 -16.10 -12.22 21.29
CA GLY A 258 -17.56 -12.31 21.23
C GLY A 258 -18.25 -12.79 22.53
N LYS A 259 -17.53 -13.17 23.59
CA LYS A 259 -18.15 -13.55 24.88
C LYS A 259 -18.18 -12.35 25.83
N PRO A 260 -19.36 -11.85 26.25
CA PRO A 260 -19.43 -10.74 27.20
C PRO A 260 -18.96 -11.17 28.59
N SER A 261 -17.98 -10.43 29.13
CA SER A 261 -17.61 -10.46 30.54
C SER A 261 -18.78 -9.95 31.38
N ARG A 262 -19.32 -10.78 32.27
CA ARG A 262 -20.33 -10.34 33.27
C ARG A 262 -19.66 -9.37 34.26
N PRO A 263 -20.21 -8.18 34.51
CA PRO A 263 -19.73 -7.33 35.59
C PRO A 263 -20.23 -7.88 36.93
N THR A 264 -19.31 -8.27 37.80
CA THR A 264 -19.58 -8.49 39.22
C THR A 264 -19.89 -7.14 39.85
N LYS A 265 -21.14 -6.93 40.27
CA LYS A 265 -21.51 -5.83 41.16
C LYS A 265 -20.70 -5.97 42.45
N VAL A 266 -20.04 -4.90 42.88
CA VAL A 266 -19.84 -4.65 44.30
C VAL A 266 -20.51 -3.34 44.63
N VAL A 267 -21.46 -3.46 45.56
CA VAL A 267 -22.30 -2.42 46.13
C VAL A 267 -21.67 -2.03 47.48
N LEU A 268 -21.80 -0.73 47.78
CA LEU A 268 -21.33 0.07 48.92
C LEU A 268 -19.91 0.62 48.79
#